data_AF-A0A3B1D6K1-F1
#
_entry.id   AF-A0A3B1D6K1-F1
#
_cell.length_a   1.000
_cell.length_b   1.000
_cell.length_c   1.000
_cell.angle_alpha   90.00
_cell.angle_beta   90.00
_cell.angle_gamma   90.00
#
_symmetry.space_group_name_H-M   'P 1'
#
loop_
_entity.id
_entity.type
_entity.pdbx_description
1 polymer ?
#
loop_
_entity_poly.entity_id
_entity_poly.type
_entity_poly.pdbx_seq_one_letter_code
_entity_poly.pdbx_strand_id
1 'polypeptide(L)'
;MIDWDKASPEDFKLQMEVESIQESGESIIFPVRVYHKDGDFAFLKSVPIRAEFYRALRKTPDWQKALAKIFRQRVKDDVISRTKTGTIAIEDKIAWITK
;
A
#
# COMPACT_ATOMS: atom_id res chain seq x y z
N MET A 1 -2.63 -18.05 6.06
CA MET A 1 -2.38 -17.00 7.09
C MET A 1 -0.94 -16.57 6.88
N ILE A 2 -0.73 -15.31 6.51
CA ILE A 2 0.60 -14.83 6.09
C ILE A 2 1.51 -14.70 7.31
N ASP A 3 2.69 -15.33 7.26
CA ASP A 3 3.76 -15.16 8.23
C ASP A 3 4.52 -13.86 7.92
N TRP A 4 4.12 -12.77 8.58
CA TRP A 4 4.66 -11.43 8.35
C TRP A 4 6.13 -11.29 8.78
N ASP A 5 6.63 -12.13 9.69
CA ASP A 5 8.01 -12.07 10.16
C ASP A 5 8.99 -12.63 9.12
N LYS A 6 8.50 -13.48 8.21
CA LYS A 6 9.28 -14.07 7.11
C LYS A 6 8.96 -13.50 5.74
N ALA A 7 7.92 -12.66 5.63
CA ALA A 7 7.50 -12.09 4.37
C ALA A 7 8.37 -10.89 3.96
N SER A 8 8.90 -10.91 2.74
CA SER A 8 9.62 -9.78 2.15
C SER A 8 8.69 -8.93 1.28
N PRO A 9 8.92 -7.61 1.12
CA PRO A 9 8.11 -6.78 0.22
C PRO A 9 8.03 -7.28 -1.23
N GLU A 10 9.04 -8.03 -1.67
CA GLU A 10 9.12 -8.63 -3.01
C GLU A 10 8.21 -9.86 -3.17
N ASP A 11 7.80 -10.48 -2.07
CA ASP A 11 6.86 -11.60 -2.07
C ASP A 11 5.42 -11.14 -2.35
N PHE A 12 5.17 -9.83 -2.42
CA PHE A 12 3.82 -9.30 -2.60
C PHE A 12 3.56 -8.85 -4.04
N LYS A 13 2.42 -9.28 -4.56
CA LYS A 13 1.88 -8.87 -5.86
C LYS A 13 0.73 -7.90 -5.65
N LEU A 14 0.67 -6.91 -6.53
CA LEU A 14 -0.32 -5.84 -6.52
C LEU A 14 -1.33 -6.09 -7.62
N GLN A 15 -2.60 -6.07 -7.26
CA GLN A 15 -3.70 -6.11 -8.20
C GLN A 15 -4.61 -4.91 -7.94
N MET A 16 -4.72 -4.04 -8.94
CA MET A 16 -5.60 -2.88 -8.86
C MET A 16 -7.00 -3.26 -9.34
N GLU A 17 -8.01 -2.86 -8.58
CA GLU A 17 -9.41 -3.03 -9.00
C GLU A 17 -9.92 -1.76 -9.65
N VAL A 18 -9.85 -1.72 -10.97
CA VAL A 18 -10.19 -0.53 -11.77
C VAL A 18 -11.66 -0.13 -11.59
N GLU A 19 -12.55 -1.12 -11.44
CA GLU A 19 -13.99 -0.91 -11.27
C GLU A 19 -14.37 -0.30 -9.92
N SER A 20 -13.48 -0.39 -8.92
CA SER A 20 -13.70 0.14 -7.58
C SER A 20 -13.02 1.48 -7.34
N ILE A 21 -12.44 2.10 -8.37
CA ILE A 21 -11.85 3.45 -8.26
C ILE A 21 -12.98 4.45 -7.99
N GLN A 22 -12.81 5.25 -6.95
CA GLN A 22 -13.81 6.23 -6.52
C GLN A 22 -13.22 7.63 -6.52
N GLU A 23 -14.00 8.62 -6.91
CA GLU A 23 -13.66 10.02 -6.64
C GLU A 23 -14.27 10.43 -5.31
N SER A 24 -13.46 11.03 -4.44
CA SER A 24 -13.84 11.52 -3.12
C SER A 24 -13.28 12.92 -2.94
N GLY A 25 -14.13 13.93 -3.16
CA GLY A 25 -13.74 15.34 -3.12
C GLY A 25 -12.65 15.65 -4.15
N GLU A 26 -11.50 16.14 -3.69
CA GLU A 26 -10.36 16.49 -4.54
C GLU A 26 -9.40 15.31 -4.80
N SER A 27 -9.77 14.10 -4.42
CA SER A 27 -8.92 12.90 -4.55
C SER A 27 -9.62 11.77 -5.29
N ILE A 28 -8.83 11.01 -6.04
CA ILE A 28 -9.21 9.74 -6.64
C ILE A 28 -8.60 8.64 -5.78
N ILE A 29 -9.46 7.78 -5.25
CA ILE A 29 -9.10 6.66 -4.38
C ILE A 29 -8.90 5.42 -5.24
N PHE A 30 -7.67 4.92 -5.26
CA PHE A 30 -7.31 3.69 -5.95
C PHE A 30 -7.26 2.52 -4.98
N PRO A 31 -8.21 1.57 -5.04
CA PRO A 31 -8.14 0.33 -4.26
C PRO A 31 -7.11 -0.61 -4.88
N VAL A 32 -6.09 -0.95 -4.09
CA VAL A 32 -5.01 -1.85 -4.47
C VAL A 32 -5.07 -3.07 -3.56
N ARG A 33 -5.44 -4.21 -4.13
CA ARG A 33 -5.37 -5.50 -3.45
C ARG A 33 -3.93 -5.99 -3.47
N VAL A 34 -3.49 -6.47 -2.31
CA VAL A 34 -2.14 -6.98 -2.11
C VAL A 34 -2.26 -8.47 -1.81
N TYR A 35 -1.57 -9.28 -2.59
CA TYR A 35 -1.53 -10.73 -2.47
C TYR A 35 -0.11 -11.18 -2.17
N HIS A 36 0.04 -12.18 -1.32
CA HIS A 36 1.31 -12.88 -1.14
C HIS A 36 1.60 -13.78 -2.35
N LYS A 37 2.87 -14.13 -2.56
CA LYS A 37 3.32 -15.00 -3.68
C LYS A 37 2.62 -16.36 -3.69
N ASP A 38 2.19 -16.84 -2.53
CA ASP A 38 1.46 -18.10 -2.35
C ASP A 38 -0.01 -18.01 -2.77
N GLY A 39 -0.47 -16.83 -3.20
CA GLY A 39 -1.86 -16.59 -3.63
C GLY A 39 -2.78 -16.07 -2.53
N ASP A 40 -2.32 -16.04 -1.28
CA ASP A 40 -3.08 -15.53 -0.14
C ASP A 40 -3.34 -14.03 -0.26
N PHE A 41 -4.60 -13.62 -0.08
CA PHE A 41 -4.93 -12.20 0.07
C PHE A 41 -4.34 -11.66 1.37
N ALA A 42 -3.53 -10.60 1.26
CA ALA A 42 -2.88 -9.99 2.40
C ALA A 42 -3.72 -8.85 2.98
N PHE A 43 -4.01 -7.84 2.17
CA PHE A 43 -4.83 -6.70 2.57
C PHE A 43 -5.25 -5.88 1.35
N LEU A 44 -6.26 -5.03 1.56
CA LEU A 44 -6.67 -3.99 0.63
C LEU A 44 -6.08 -2.65 1.09
N LYS A 45 -5.40 -1.94 0.18
CA LYS A 45 -4.87 -0.60 0.41
C LYS A 45 -5.58 0.41 -0.47
N SER A 46 -6.26 1.36 0.15
CA SER A 46 -6.78 2.54 -0.53
C SER A 46 -5.66 3.57 -0.69
N VAL A 47 -5.27 3.88 -1.93
CA VAL A 47 -4.26 4.91 -2.23
C VAL A 47 -4.96 6.15 -2.76
N PRO A 48 -5.09 7.22 -1.94
CA PRO A 48 -5.62 8.49 -2.42
C PRO A 48 -4.58 9.21 -3.28
N ILE A 49 -4.99 9.65 -4.46
CA ILE A 49 -4.20 10.50 -5.34
C ILE A 49 -5.00 11.75 -5.63
N ARG A 50 -4.41 12.93 -5.46
CA ARG A 50 -5.10 14.19 -5.78
C ARG A 50 -5.54 14.21 -7.23
N ALA A 51 -6.79 14.61 -7.49
CA ALA A 51 -7.38 14.61 -8.82
C ALA A 51 -6.59 15.47 -9.80
N GLU A 52 -6.12 16.65 -9.37
CA GLU A 52 -5.27 17.52 -10.19
C GLU A 52 -3.95 16.86 -10.57
N PHE A 53 -3.28 16.24 -9.60
CA PHE A 53 -2.04 15.51 -9.84
C PHE A 53 -2.26 14.34 -10.80
N TYR A 54 -3.33 13.58 -10.62
CA TYR A 54 -3.66 12.47 -11.52
C TYR A 54 -3.93 12.96 -12.96
N ARG A 55 -4.68 14.07 -13.11
CA ARG A 55 -4.94 14.69 -14.41
C ARG A 55 -3.66 15.18 -15.07
N ALA A 56 -2.73 15.77 -14.30
CA ALA A 56 -1.42 16.18 -14.80
C ALA A 56 -0.56 14.97 -15.19
N LEU A 57 -0.54 13.93 -14.35
CA LEU A 57 0.20 12.69 -14.59
C LEU A 57 -0.26 12.03 -15.89
N ARG A 58 -1.57 11.96 -16.16
CA ARG A 58 -2.10 11.39 -17.42
C ARG A 58 -1.63 12.10 -18.69
N LYS A 59 -1.09 13.32 -18.59
CA LYS A 59 -0.54 14.07 -19.73
C LYS A 59 0.91 13.72 -20.03
N THR A 60 1.60 13.01 -19.15
CA THR A 60 2.99 12.59 -19.38
C THR A 60 3.05 11.26 -20.13
N PRO A 61 4.10 11.02 -20.94
CA PRO A 61 4.42 9.68 -21.40
C PRO A 61 4.56 8.71 -20.22
N ASP A 62 4.23 7.43 -20.43
CA ASP A 62 4.41 6.36 -19.43
C ASP A 62 3.72 6.61 -18.07
N TRP A 63 2.66 7.44 -18.03
CA TRP A 63 1.95 7.78 -16.79
C TRP A 63 1.48 6.57 -15.98
N GLN A 64 1.13 5.46 -16.65
CA GLN A 64 0.77 4.20 -16.01
C GLN A 64 1.93 3.59 -15.22
N LYS A 65 3.16 3.64 -15.76
CA LYS A 65 4.36 3.16 -15.05
C LYS A 65 4.66 4.03 -13.84
N ALA A 66 4.53 5.34 -13.99
CA ALA A 66 4.71 6.29 -12.89
C ALA A 66 3.68 6.05 -11.78
N LEU A 67 2.41 5.83 -12.14
CA LEU A 67 1.34 5.51 -11.20
C LEU A 67 1.57 4.17 -10.50
N ALA A 68 1.96 3.13 -11.24
CA ALA A 68 2.32 1.82 -10.68
C ALA A 68 3.49 1.92 -9.69
N LYS A 69 4.47 2.79 -9.96
CA LYS A 69 5.59 3.06 -9.04
C LYS A 69 5.10 3.69 -7.73
N ILE A 70 4.16 4.63 -7.80
CA ILE A 70 3.53 5.23 -6.61
C ILE A 70 2.83 4.14 -5.79
N PHE A 71 2.02 3.29 -6.42
CA PHE A 71 1.32 2.21 -5.71
C PHE A 71 2.28 1.21 -5.07
N ARG A 72 3.31 0.79 -5.80
CA ARG A 72 4.37 -0.09 -5.26
C ARG A 72 5.03 0.50 -4.04
N GLN A 73 5.40 1.77 -4.09
CA GLN A 73 6.04 2.43 -2.95
C GLN A 73 5.11 2.47 -1.73
N ARG A 74 3.85 2.90 -1.92
CA ARG A 74 2.85 2.98 -0.84
C ARG A 74 2.56 1.64 -0.19
N VAL A 75 2.46 0.58 -1.00
CA VAL A 75 2.25 -0.77 -0.47
C VAL A 75 3.50 -1.32 0.19
N LYS A 76 4.69 -1.05 -0.36
CA LYS A 76 5.96 -1.43 0.29
C LYS A 76 6.07 -0.80 1.68
N ASP A 77 5.75 0.48 1.82
CA ASP A 77 5.76 1.18 3.10
C ASP A 77 4.79 0.52 4.10
N ASP A 78 3.58 0.15 3.64
CA ASP A 78 2.59 -0.58 4.45
C ASP A 78 3.07 -1.99 4.84
N VAL A 79 3.64 -2.76 3.90
CA VAL A 79 4.20 -4.09 4.18
C VAL A 79 5.31 -3.97 5.23
N ILE A 80 6.25 -3.05 5.05
CA ILE A 80 7.33 -2.79 6.02
C ILE A 80 6.76 -2.40 7.38
N SER A 81 5.72 -1.55 7.41
CA SER A 81 5.07 -1.18 8.67
C SER A 81 4.48 -2.41 9.36
N ARG A 82 3.83 -3.30 8.62
CA ARG A 82 3.19 -4.51 9.16
C ARG A 82 4.20 -5.54 9.64
N THR A 83 5.29 -5.75 8.91
CA THR A 83 6.37 -6.65 9.33
C THR A 83 7.11 -6.11 10.56
N LYS A 84 7.33 -4.78 10.65
CA LYS A 84 7.94 -4.16 11.84
C LYS A 84 7.01 -4.07 13.05
N THR A 85 5.70 -3.99 12.85
CA THR A 85 4.72 -3.91 13.96
C THR A 85 4.61 -5.24 14.71
N GLY A 86 5.00 -6.36 14.09
CA GLY A 86 5.14 -7.66 14.74
C GLY A 86 6.30 -7.75 15.74
N THR A 87 7.29 -6.85 15.65
CA THR A 87 8.54 -6.93 16.43
C THR A 87 8.57 -6.05 17.68
N ILE A 88 7.57 -5.20 17.91
CA ILE A 88 7.50 -4.38 19.13
C ILE A 88 6.63 -5.13 20.13
N ALA A 89 7.28 -5.81 21.09
CA ALA A 89 6.61 -6.39 22.25
C ALA A 89 5.75 -5.31 22.92
N ILE A 90 4.59 -5.69 23.47
CA ILE A 90 3.69 -4.75 24.17
C ILE A 90 4.45 -3.97 25.26
N GLU A 91 5.43 -4.62 25.88
CA GLU A 91 6.34 -4.06 26.89
C GLU A 91 7.10 -2.81 26.38
N ASP A 92 7.58 -2.83 25.13
CA ASP A 92 8.31 -1.70 24.52
C ASP A 92 7.39 -0.52 24.16
N LYS A 93 6.09 -0.77 23.95
CA LYS A 93 5.11 0.30 23.70
C LYS A 93 4.80 1.11 24.96
N ILE A 94 4.85 0.48 26.13
CA ILE A 94 4.60 1.15 27.43
C ILE A 94 5.76 2.09 27.79
N ALA A 95 7.00 1.72 27.45
CA ALA A 95 8.18 2.57 27.67
C ALA A 95 8.09 3.94 26.97
N TRP A 96 7.34 4.06 25.87
CA TRP A 96 7.17 5.32 25.13
C TRP A 96 6.08 6.25 25.70
N ILE A 97 5.14 5.73 26.49
CA ILE A 97 4.05 6.54 27.10
C ILE A 97 4.52 7.20 28.42
N THR A 98 5.63 6.70 28.99
CA THR A 98 6.08 7.08 30.33
C THR A 98 7.23 8.09 30.34
N LYS A 99 7.44 8.86 29.26
CA LYS A 99 8.51 9.86 29.15
C LYS A 99 7.96 11.27 28.96
#